data_AF-A0A4Y2IT93-F1
#
_entry.id   AF-A0A4Y2IT93-F1
#
_cell.length_a   1.000
_cell.length_b   1.000
_cell.length_c   1.000
_cell.angle_alpha   90.00
_cell.angle_beta   90.00
_cell.angle_gamma   90.00
#
_symmetry.space_group_name_H-M   'P 1'
#
loop_
_entity.id
_entity.type
_entity.pdbx_description
1 polymer ?
#
loop_
_entity_poly.entity_id
_entity_poly.type
_entity_poly.pdbx_seq_one_letter_code
_entity_poly.pdbx_strand_id
1 'polypeptide(L)'
;MNFRLMNIVAMYIPGLDESSRVVRRTLMRYLNLSLVLVLRSISMAVKRRFPTKEHLIEAGFMTKTELEMFQSVPSTEFNTFWIPCTWFINVLREARQECRITDSNGLKLIMEELNEFRSKCGLLWGYDWISIPLVYTQVVTMATYAFFVACMFGRQNVNIESDKPSSPEVHRYDYYIPIFTILQLMFYMGLLKTIADPADCEVCSVIRFLNANNVKQAEIHRQLVEIFGENVMTDGMVRKWVRQFNDGRTNVHDEARSGRPSVVNDGLFAKVNEKIRHNRRFTIRMICDEFPQISKTVLHENVTNRLNYRKL
;
A
#
# COMPACT_ATOMS: atom_id res chain seq x y z
N MET A 1 12.85 -4.29 11.76
CA MET A 1 12.88 -5.29 12.85
C MET A 1 13.40 -4.58 14.10
N ASN A 2 12.72 -4.66 15.24
CA ASN A 2 13.12 -3.92 16.45
C ASN A 2 14.30 -4.63 17.13
N PHE A 3 15.53 -4.21 16.80
CA PHE A 3 16.76 -4.81 17.32
C PHE A 3 16.89 -4.66 18.85
N ARG A 4 16.29 -3.63 19.45
CA ARG A 4 16.31 -3.43 20.91
C ARG A 4 15.57 -4.54 21.63
N LEU A 5 14.32 -4.79 21.26
CA LEU A 5 13.50 -5.85 21.86
C LEU A 5 14.11 -7.24 21.64
N MET A 6 14.73 -7.48 20.48
CA MET A 6 15.47 -8.72 20.22
C MET A 6 16.62 -8.94 21.21
N ASN A 7 17.43 -7.91 21.45
CA ASN A 7 18.57 -7.98 22.36
C ASN A 7 18.11 -8.18 23.81
N ILE A 8 17.04 -7.51 24.22
CA ILE A 8 16.47 -7.63 25.57
C ILE A 8 15.90 -9.04 25.78
N VAL A 9 15.14 -9.57 24.82
CA VAL A 9 14.61 -10.94 24.88
C VAL A 9 15.75 -11.97 24.92
N ALA A 10 16.82 -11.76 24.16
CA ALA A 10 18.00 -12.63 24.17
C ALA A 10 18.76 -12.60 25.52
N MET A 11 18.78 -11.44 26.18
CA MET A 11 19.47 -11.25 27.46
C MET A 11 18.69 -11.85 28.64
N TYR A 12 17.36 -11.62 28.69
CA TYR A 12 16.53 -11.96 29.86
C TYR A 12 15.82 -13.31 29.78
N ILE A 13 15.84 -13.98 28.62
CA ILE A 13 15.39 -15.37 28.47
C ILE A 13 16.63 -16.24 28.25
N PRO A 14 17.38 -16.58 29.31
CA PRO A 14 18.55 -17.45 29.23
C PRO A 14 18.12 -18.88 28.88
N GLY A 15 19.06 -19.69 28.39
CA GLY A 15 18.81 -21.10 28.09
C GLY A 15 19.22 -21.48 26.66
N LEU A 16 20.06 -22.51 26.58
CA LEU A 16 20.51 -23.13 25.33
C LEU A 16 19.61 -24.30 24.90
N ASP A 17 18.68 -24.69 25.76
CA ASP A 17 17.67 -25.71 25.53
C ASP A 17 16.74 -25.33 24.36
N GLU A 18 16.22 -26.35 23.68
CA GLU A 18 15.31 -26.15 22.56
C GLU A 18 14.06 -25.38 22.97
N SER A 19 13.54 -25.61 24.18
CA SER A 19 12.36 -24.91 24.68
C SER A 19 12.61 -23.41 24.80
N SER A 20 13.74 -22.95 25.32
CA SER A 20 14.06 -21.51 25.43
C SER A 20 14.33 -20.87 24.07
N ARG A 21 14.93 -21.62 23.13
CA ARG A 21 15.07 -21.18 21.74
C ARG A 21 13.71 -20.98 21.08
N VAL A 22 12.78 -21.92 21.27
CA VAL A 22 11.42 -21.83 20.74
C VAL A 22 10.69 -20.61 21.31
N VAL A 23 10.79 -20.34 22.62
CA VAL A 23 10.19 -19.15 23.25
C VAL A 23 10.71 -17.87 22.60
N ARG A 24 12.04 -17.69 22.50
CA ARG A 24 12.64 -16.49 21.89
C ARG A 24 12.20 -16.31 20.44
N ARG A 25 12.17 -17.40 19.66
CA ARG A 25 11.73 -17.37 18.25
C ARG A 25 10.24 -17.03 18.12
N THR A 26 9.40 -17.60 18.96
CA THR A 26 7.95 -17.35 18.97
C THR A 26 7.62 -15.91 19.35
N LEU A 27 8.28 -15.36 20.38
CA LEU A 27 8.14 -13.95 20.77
C LEU A 27 8.50 -13.01 19.61
N MET A 28 9.65 -13.23 18.96
CA MET A 28 10.05 -12.42 17.80
C MET A 28 9.12 -12.60 16.60
N ARG A 29 8.60 -13.80 16.38
CA ARG A 29 7.66 -14.10 15.30
C ARG A 29 6.32 -13.39 15.50
N TYR A 30 5.79 -13.31 16.73
CA TYR A 30 4.56 -12.58 17.02
C TYR A 30 4.69 -11.07 16.80
N LEU A 31 5.84 -10.48 17.12
CA LEU A 31 6.11 -9.07 16.78
C LEU A 31 6.13 -8.85 15.27
N ASN A 32 6.82 -9.73 14.53
CA ASN A 32 6.88 -9.66 13.07
C ASN A 32 5.49 -9.86 12.46
N LEU A 33 4.70 -10.79 12.99
CA LEU A 33 3.33 -11.04 12.56
C LEU A 33 2.43 -9.82 12.78
N SER A 34 2.49 -9.19 13.96
CA SER A 34 1.75 -7.95 14.24
C SER A 34 2.12 -6.85 13.24
N LEU A 35 3.42 -6.65 13.00
CA LEU A 35 3.89 -5.66 12.01
C LEU A 35 3.37 -5.97 10.61
N VAL A 36 3.45 -7.22 10.15
CA VAL A 36 2.95 -7.63 8.83
C VAL A 36 1.44 -7.42 8.72
N LEU A 37 0.67 -7.66 9.78
CA LEU A 37 -0.78 -7.40 9.79
C LEU A 37 -1.11 -5.91 9.66
N VAL A 38 -0.38 -5.02 10.37
CA VAL A 38 -0.53 -3.57 10.19
C VAL A 38 -0.13 -3.16 8.77
N LEU A 39 1.05 -3.61 8.32
CA LEU A 39 1.57 -3.25 7.01
C LEU A 39 0.67 -3.74 5.87
N ARG A 40 0.08 -4.94 6.00
CA ARG A 40 -0.92 -5.47 5.05
C ARG A 40 -2.19 -4.62 5.01
N SER A 41 -2.53 -3.96 6.11
CA SER A 41 -3.73 -3.11 6.21
C SER A 41 -3.50 -1.71 5.61
N ILE A 42 -2.30 -1.16 5.72
CA ILE A 42 -1.97 0.18 5.23
C ILE A 42 -1.30 0.18 3.84
N SER A 43 -0.55 -0.87 3.48
CA SER A 43 0.31 -0.87 2.29
C SER A 43 -0.16 -1.89 1.26
N MET A 44 -0.50 -1.39 0.07
CA MET A 44 -0.92 -2.23 -1.05
C MET A 44 0.18 -3.14 -1.58
N ALA A 45 1.45 -2.75 -1.47
CA ALA A 45 2.57 -3.62 -1.84
C ALA A 45 2.60 -4.88 -0.96
N VAL A 46 2.38 -4.71 0.34
CA VAL A 46 2.35 -5.83 1.31
C VAL A 46 1.07 -6.64 1.16
N LYS A 47 -0.08 -5.99 0.92
CA LYS A 47 -1.34 -6.69 0.64
C LYS A 47 -1.28 -7.54 -0.64
N ARG A 48 -0.61 -7.05 -1.70
CA ARG A 48 -0.38 -7.85 -2.92
C ARG A 48 0.54 -9.04 -2.69
N ARG A 49 1.54 -8.89 -1.81
CA ARG A 49 2.44 -10.00 -1.45
C ARG A 49 1.77 -11.03 -0.55
N PHE A 50 0.86 -10.61 0.33
CA PHE A 50 0.12 -11.48 1.24
C PHE A 50 -1.39 -11.21 1.16
N PRO A 51 -2.07 -11.65 0.08
CA PRO A 51 -3.48 -11.33 -0.14
C PRO A 51 -4.40 -11.97 0.88
N THR A 52 -4.13 -13.21 1.28
CA THR A 52 -4.93 -13.95 2.26
C THR A 52 -4.11 -14.31 3.50
N LYS A 53 -4.78 -14.76 4.56
CA LYS A 53 -4.10 -15.14 5.81
C LYS A 53 -3.30 -16.44 5.62
N GLU A 54 -3.69 -17.29 4.68
CA GLU A 54 -2.99 -18.53 4.30
C GLU A 54 -1.61 -18.21 3.73
N HIS A 55 -1.45 -17.12 2.98
CA HIS A 55 -0.14 -16.66 2.50
C HIS A 55 0.80 -16.27 3.65
N LEU A 56 0.26 -15.87 4.82
CA LEU A 56 1.06 -15.62 6.02
C LEU A 56 1.56 -16.92 6.66
N ILE A 57 0.81 -18.02 6.50
CA ILE A 57 1.23 -19.35 6.93
C ILE A 57 2.33 -19.87 6.01
N GLU A 58 2.12 -19.79 4.69
CA GLU A 58 3.12 -20.22 3.69
C GLU A 58 4.44 -19.47 3.85
N ALA A 59 4.39 -18.19 4.20
CA ALA A 59 5.56 -17.38 4.49
C ALA A 59 6.19 -17.63 5.88
N GLY A 60 5.56 -18.45 6.73
CA GLY A 60 6.08 -18.83 8.04
C GLY A 60 5.90 -17.77 9.14
N PHE A 61 5.05 -16.76 8.94
CA PHE A 61 4.74 -15.77 9.98
C PHE A 61 3.72 -16.31 11.00
N MET A 62 2.80 -17.16 10.56
CA MET A 62 1.71 -17.72 11.38
C MET A 62 1.67 -19.26 11.22
N THR A 63 1.30 -19.98 12.27
CA THR A 63 1.04 -21.42 12.18
C THR A 63 -0.43 -21.71 11.86
N LYS A 64 -0.77 -22.93 11.41
CA LYS A 64 -2.17 -23.31 11.13
C LYS A 64 -3.06 -23.19 12.37
N THR A 65 -2.56 -23.68 13.51
CA THR A 65 -3.25 -23.60 14.81
C THR A 65 -3.45 -22.14 15.25
N GLU A 66 -2.46 -21.27 15.00
CA GLU A 66 -2.63 -19.84 15.28
C GLU A 66 -3.67 -19.18 14.40
N LEU A 67 -3.81 -19.59 13.13
CA LEU A 67 -4.87 -19.06 12.27
C LEU A 67 -6.26 -19.45 12.78
N GLU A 68 -6.43 -20.68 13.26
CA GLU A 68 -7.69 -21.13 13.88
C GLU A 68 -8.00 -20.30 15.13
N MET A 69 -7.02 -20.10 16.02
CA MET A 69 -7.15 -19.21 17.19
C MET A 69 -7.40 -17.75 16.80
N PHE A 70 -6.89 -17.31 15.65
CA PHE A 70 -7.12 -15.96 15.14
C PHE A 70 -8.56 -15.78 14.64
N GLN A 71 -9.10 -16.80 13.97
CA GLN A 71 -10.44 -16.79 13.41
C GLN A 71 -11.53 -16.95 14.48
N SER A 72 -11.21 -17.54 15.62
CA SER A 72 -12.14 -17.63 16.75
C SER A 72 -12.37 -16.29 17.46
N VAL A 73 -11.49 -15.30 17.26
CA VAL A 73 -11.67 -13.95 17.79
C VAL A 73 -12.79 -13.26 16.99
N PRO A 74 -13.83 -12.71 17.66
CA PRO A 74 -14.93 -12.06 16.98
C PRO A 74 -14.43 -10.91 16.10
N SER A 75 -14.87 -10.88 14.85
CA SER A 75 -14.39 -9.95 13.81
C SER A 75 -14.97 -8.54 13.92
N THR A 76 -15.27 -8.09 15.15
CA THR A 76 -15.94 -6.81 15.43
C THR A 76 -15.04 -5.61 15.10
N GLU A 77 -13.72 -5.78 15.13
CA GLU A 77 -12.76 -4.72 14.86
C GLU A 77 -12.14 -4.81 13.45
N PHE A 78 -12.05 -3.67 12.77
CA PHE A 78 -11.52 -3.55 11.41
C PHE A 78 -10.04 -3.95 11.27
N ASN A 79 -9.25 -3.86 12.35
CA ASN A 79 -7.84 -4.21 12.33
C ASN A 79 -7.44 -5.02 13.57
N THR A 80 -6.99 -6.25 13.31
CA THR A 80 -6.68 -7.28 14.30
C THR A 80 -5.18 -7.40 14.61
N PHE A 81 -4.39 -6.36 14.32
CA PHE A 81 -2.93 -6.38 14.53
C PHE A 81 -2.50 -6.54 16.00
N TRP A 82 -3.40 -6.25 16.95
CA TRP A 82 -3.15 -6.38 18.38
C TRP A 82 -3.17 -7.83 18.86
N ILE A 83 -3.79 -8.76 18.11
CA ILE A 83 -3.94 -10.16 18.52
C ILE A 83 -2.59 -10.84 18.78
N PRO A 84 -1.58 -10.77 17.88
CA PRO A 84 -0.26 -11.33 18.17
C PRO A 84 0.46 -10.66 19.34
N CYS A 85 0.19 -9.36 19.63
CA CYS A 85 0.73 -8.70 20.82
C CYS A 85 0.15 -9.32 22.10
N THR A 86 -1.14 -9.69 22.11
CA THR A 86 -1.76 -10.41 23.22
C THR A 86 -1.16 -11.81 23.38
N TRP A 87 -0.94 -12.53 22.29
CA TRP A 87 -0.27 -13.84 22.33
C TRP A 87 1.17 -13.74 22.85
N PHE A 88 1.89 -12.68 22.49
CA PHE A 88 3.22 -12.39 23.03
C PHE A 88 3.17 -12.25 24.55
N ILE A 89 2.21 -11.50 25.10
CA ILE A 89 2.04 -11.33 26.54
C ILE A 89 1.76 -12.68 27.22
N ASN A 90 0.94 -13.54 26.61
CA ASN A 90 0.64 -14.87 27.15
C ASN A 90 1.87 -15.78 27.19
N VAL A 91 2.64 -15.85 26.10
CA VAL A 91 3.90 -16.64 26.07
C VAL A 91 4.90 -16.09 27.10
N LEU A 92 4.97 -14.78 27.25
CA LEU A 92 5.85 -14.15 28.24
C LEU A 92 5.40 -14.47 29.68
N ARG A 93 4.09 -14.52 29.93
CA ARG A 93 3.51 -14.92 31.22
C ARG A 93 3.83 -16.39 31.54
N GLU A 94 3.69 -17.29 30.58
CA GLU A 94 4.03 -18.70 30.72
C GLU A 94 5.53 -18.89 30.99
N ALA A 95 6.40 -18.17 30.27
CA ALA A 95 7.84 -18.21 30.51
C ALA A 95 8.22 -17.74 31.93
N ARG A 96 7.46 -16.81 32.53
CA ARG A 96 7.63 -16.41 33.94
C ARG A 96 7.15 -17.51 34.89
N GLN A 97 6.00 -18.15 34.61
CA GLN A 97 5.45 -19.23 35.45
C GLN A 97 6.36 -20.45 35.48
N GLU A 98 7.03 -20.75 34.38
CA GLU A 98 8.06 -21.79 34.28
C GLU A 98 9.41 -21.37 34.89
N CYS A 99 9.46 -20.24 35.60
CA CYS A 99 10.66 -19.68 36.23
C CYS A 99 11.85 -19.45 35.28
N ARG A 100 11.61 -19.30 33.96
CA ARG A 100 12.68 -19.04 32.99
C ARG A 100 13.17 -17.60 33.03
N ILE A 101 12.29 -16.67 33.40
CA ILE A 101 12.62 -15.26 33.67
C ILE A 101 12.66 -15.09 35.18
N THR A 102 13.85 -15.15 35.76
CA THR A 102 14.07 -14.99 37.20
C THR A 102 14.01 -13.54 37.64
N ASP A 103 14.45 -12.60 36.80
CA ASP A 103 14.46 -11.17 37.12
C ASP A 103 13.13 -10.48 36.76
N SER A 104 12.49 -9.87 37.76
CA SER A 104 11.26 -9.10 37.56
C SER A 104 11.49 -7.80 36.77
N ASN A 105 12.70 -7.23 36.82
CA ASN A 105 13.03 -6.04 36.04
C ASN A 105 13.15 -6.36 34.55
N GLY A 106 13.72 -7.52 34.21
CA GLY A 106 13.76 -8.03 32.84
C GLY A 106 12.38 -8.15 32.20
N LEU A 107 11.41 -8.70 32.95
CA LEU A 107 10.03 -8.79 32.47
C LEU A 107 9.42 -7.41 32.20
N LYS A 108 9.62 -6.47 33.13
CA LYS A 108 9.12 -5.10 33.00
C LYS A 108 9.68 -4.44 31.74
N LEU A 109 10.99 -4.57 31.50
CA LEU A 109 11.65 -3.98 30.34
C LEU A 109 11.13 -4.57 29.01
N ILE A 110 10.94 -5.90 28.94
CA ILE A 110 10.34 -6.55 27.76
C ILE A 110 8.93 -6.00 27.50
N MET A 111 8.13 -5.83 28.55
CA MET A 111 6.76 -5.33 28.44
C MET A 111 6.69 -3.86 28.02
N GLU A 112 7.60 -3.02 28.52
CA GLU A 112 7.72 -1.62 28.11
C GLU A 112 8.05 -1.50 26.62
N GLU A 113 9.02 -2.27 26.13
CA GLU A 113 9.43 -2.27 24.73
C GLU A 113 8.33 -2.85 23.80
N LEU A 114 7.56 -3.85 24.26
CA LEU A 114 6.37 -4.33 23.55
C LEU A 114 5.32 -3.22 23.42
N ASN A 115 5.07 -2.46 24.49
CA ASN A 115 4.11 -1.37 24.48
C ASN A 115 4.57 -0.22 23.57
N GLU A 116 5.86 0.10 23.55
CA GLU A 116 6.44 1.06 22.61
C GLU A 116 6.25 0.60 21.16
N PHE A 117 6.52 -0.69 20.87
CA PHE A 117 6.27 -1.28 19.56
C PHE A 117 4.79 -1.22 19.16
N ARG A 118 3.88 -1.58 20.08
CA ARG A 118 2.43 -1.51 19.87
C ARG A 118 1.97 -0.08 19.60
N SER A 119 2.52 0.90 20.31
CA SER A 119 2.24 2.32 20.11
C SER A 119 2.66 2.78 18.71
N LYS A 120 3.86 2.40 18.23
CA LYS A 120 4.32 2.70 16.86
C LYS A 120 3.43 2.05 15.79
N CYS A 121 2.97 0.82 16.02
CA CYS A 121 2.02 0.15 15.15
C CYS A 121 0.66 0.86 15.11
N GLY A 122 0.16 1.29 16.28
CA GLY A 122 -1.07 2.07 16.40
C GLY A 122 -0.97 3.44 15.73
N LEU A 123 0.18 4.12 15.86
CA LEU A 123 0.43 5.39 15.20
C LEU A 123 0.44 5.24 13.68
N LEU A 124 1.09 4.20 13.16
CA LEU A 124 1.12 3.90 11.73
C LEU A 124 -0.28 3.62 11.18
N TRP A 125 -1.11 2.90 11.94
CA TRP A 125 -2.51 2.70 11.60
C TRP A 125 -3.33 4.01 11.71
N GLY A 126 -3.03 4.85 12.71
CA GLY A 126 -3.63 6.16 12.88
C GLY A 126 -3.39 7.09 11.68
N TYR A 127 -2.17 7.10 11.13
CA TYR A 127 -1.85 7.87 9.93
C TYR A 127 -2.61 7.42 8.67
N ASP A 128 -2.92 6.12 8.53
CA ASP A 128 -3.79 5.62 7.45
C ASP A 128 -5.27 5.93 7.72
N TRP A 129 -5.66 5.98 9.00
CA TRP A 129 -7.03 6.23 9.39
C TRP A 129 -7.43 7.71 9.25
N ILE A 130 -6.53 8.63 9.63
CA ILE A 130 -6.78 10.07 9.55
C ILE A 130 -6.01 10.68 8.38
N SER A 131 -6.69 10.73 7.23
CA SER A 131 -6.21 11.48 6.07
C SER A 131 -6.17 12.98 6.39
N ILE A 132 -5.32 13.73 5.69
CA ILE A 132 -5.30 15.19 5.75
C ILE A 132 -6.72 15.68 5.41
N PRO A 133 -7.28 16.68 6.11
CA PRO A 133 -8.60 17.19 5.77
C PRO A 133 -8.62 17.78 4.35
N LEU A 134 -9.57 17.33 3.53
CA LEU A 134 -9.81 17.73 2.13
C LEU A 134 -9.73 19.22 1.87
N VAL A 135 -10.27 20.01 2.80
CA VAL A 135 -10.33 21.45 2.65
C VAL A 135 -8.92 22.03 2.47
N TYR A 136 -7.90 21.47 3.11
CA TYR A 136 -6.53 21.95 2.96
C TYR A 136 -5.97 21.68 1.55
N THR A 137 -6.17 20.49 1.00
CA THR A 137 -5.67 20.14 -0.35
C THR A 137 -6.44 20.90 -1.43
N GLN A 138 -7.76 21.08 -1.24
CA GLN A 138 -8.62 21.86 -2.14
C GLN A 138 -8.27 23.35 -2.15
N VAL A 139 -8.13 23.99 -0.98
CA VAL A 139 -7.79 25.43 -0.90
C VAL A 139 -6.45 25.72 -1.57
N VAL A 140 -5.44 24.87 -1.34
CA VAL A 140 -4.11 25.04 -1.96
C VAL A 140 -4.18 24.83 -3.48
N THR A 141 -4.95 23.85 -3.95
CA THR A 141 -5.18 23.62 -5.39
C THR A 141 -5.89 24.81 -6.04
N MET A 142 -6.98 25.30 -5.43
CA MET A 142 -7.72 26.46 -5.94
C MET A 142 -6.86 27.72 -5.98
N ALA A 143 -6.09 28.00 -4.92
CA ALA A 143 -5.20 29.15 -4.87
C ALA A 143 -4.11 29.09 -5.95
N THR A 144 -3.52 27.90 -6.16
CA THR A 144 -2.49 27.69 -7.18
C THR A 144 -3.08 27.88 -8.59
N TYR A 145 -4.25 27.30 -8.87
CA TYR A 145 -4.92 27.44 -10.16
C TYR A 145 -5.36 28.88 -10.43
N ALA A 146 -5.95 29.57 -9.45
CA ALA A 146 -6.36 30.97 -9.58
C ALA A 146 -5.16 31.89 -9.89
N PHE A 147 -4.02 31.67 -9.23
CA PHE A 147 -2.79 32.39 -9.51
C PHE A 147 -2.32 32.22 -10.97
N PHE A 148 -2.36 30.99 -11.50
CA PHE A 148 -1.94 30.74 -12.88
C PHE A 148 -2.94 31.24 -13.91
N VAL A 149 -4.24 31.17 -13.62
CA VAL A 149 -5.28 31.81 -14.46
C VAL A 149 -5.04 33.31 -14.54
N ALA A 150 -4.76 33.98 -13.42
CA ALA A 150 -4.40 35.41 -13.43
C ALA A 150 -3.10 35.68 -14.21
N CYS A 151 -2.09 34.81 -14.09
CA CYS A 151 -0.84 34.93 -14.86
C CYS A 151 -1.05 34.73 -16.37
N MET A 152 -2.00 33.90 -16.79
CA MET A 152 -2.32 33.68 -18.21
C MET A 152 -2.79 34.96 -18.91
N PHE A 153 -3.49 35.85 -18.20
CA PHE A 153 -3.94 37.13 -18.76
C PHE A 153 -2.97 38.27 -18.42
N GLY A 154 -2.45 38.32 -17.19
CA GLY A 154 -1.62 39.42 -16.70
C GLY A 154 -0.18 39.42 -17.20
N ARG A 155 0.32 38.31 -17.75
CA ARG A 155 1.67 38.19 -18.32
C ARG A 155 1.68 37.98 -19.83
N GLN A 156 0.57 38.28 -20.50
CA GLN A 156 0.56 38.36 -21.95
C GLN A 156 1.31 39.62 -22.36
N ASN A 157 2.24 39.48 -23.31
CA ASN A 157 2.90 40.63 -23.91
C ASN A 157 1.87 41.32 -24.82
N VAL A 158 1.27 42.40 -24.34
CA VAL A 158 0.42 43.26 -25.16
C VAL A 158 1.36 44.13 -25.99
N ASN A 159 1.32 43.97 -27.32
CA ASN A 159 1.96 44.89 -28.24
C ASN A 159 1.22 46.23 -28.12
N ILE A 160 1.74 47.11 -27.27
CA ILE A 160 1.37 48.51 -27.29
C ILE A 160 2.13 49.08 -28.48
N GLU A 161 1.45 49.23 -29.62
CA GLU A 161 1.89 50.16 -30.67
C GLU A 161 1.90 51.57 -30.05
N SER A 162 2.96 51.87 -29.30
CA SER A 162 3.23 53.23 -28.84
C SER A 162 3.85 53.96 -30.01
N ASP A 163 2.98 54.60 -30.78
CA ASP A 163 3.33 55.68 -31.69
C ASP A 163 3.92 56.83 -30.85
N LYS A 164 5.21 56.74 -30.50
CA LYS A 164 6.08 57.85 -30.06
C LYS A 164 7.55 57.39 -29.89
N PRO A 165 8.52 58.02 -30.58
CA PRO A 165 9.94 57.75 -30.38
C PRO A 165 10.51 58.69 -29.32
N SER A 166 10.98 58.17 -28.18
CA SER A 166 12.11 58.71 -27.38
C SER A 166 12.17 58.14 -25.94
N SER A 167 12.97 57.11 -25.72
CA SER A 167 13.78 56.87 -24.51
C SER A 167 14.55 55.54 -24.67
N PRO A 168 15.74 55.39 -24.04
CA PRO A 168 16.70 54.36 -24.41
C PRO A 168 16.13 52.97 -24.14
N GLU A 169 16.29 52.12 -25.16
CA GLU A 169 15.78 50.77 -25.27
C GLU A 169 16.12 49.91 -24.05
N VAL A 170 15.15 49.79 -23.12
CA VAL A 170 15.05 48.54 -22.36
C VAL A 170 14.62 47.52 -23.41
N HIS A 171 15.56 46.71 -23.91
CA HIS A 171 15.26 45.59 -24.79
C HIS A 171 14.18 44.72 -24.14
N ARG A 172 12.92 45.03 -24.42
CA ARG A 172 11.79 44.11 -24.26
C ARG A 172 12.02 43.06 -25.33
N TYR A 173 12.82 42.06 -24.99
CA TYR A 173 12.79 40.81 -25.73
C TYR A 173 11.34 40.33 -25.62
N ASP A 174 10.58 40.52 -26.70
CA ASP A 174 9.26 39.92 -26.89
C ASP A 174 9.46 38.41 -27.00
N TYR A 175 9.71 37.78 -25.86
CA TYR A 175 9.72 36.34 -25.75
C TYR A 175 8.29 35.89 -26.06
N TYR A 176 8.08 35.43 -27.29
CA TYR A 176 6.84 34.78 -27.74
C TYR A 176 6.41 33.66 -26.78
N ILE A 177 7.38 33.07 -26.06
CA ILE A 177 7.19 32.03 -25.05
C ILE A 177 7.62 32.56 -23.68
N PRO A 178 6.72 32.66 -22.67
CA PRO A 178 7.06 33.17 -21.35
C PRO A 178 7.79 32.12 -20.50
N ILE A 179 9.08 31.89 -20.77
CA ILE A 179 9.92 30.84 -20.16
C ILE A 179 9.88 30.88 -18.63
N PHE A 180 9.98 32.04 -17.99
CA PHE A 180 9.94 32.17 -16.54
C PHE A 180 8.57 31.79 -15.93
N THR A 181 7.47 32.09 -16.62
CA THR A 181 6.13 31.68 -16.18
C THR A 181 5.93 30.17 -16.32
N ILE A 182 6.51 29.56 -17.36
CA ILE A 182 6.51 28.10 -17.54
C ILE A 182 7.32 27.42 -16.43
N LEU A 183 8.51 27.95 -16.09
CA LEU A 183 9.31 27.42 -14.98
C LEU A 183 8.60 27.55 -13.62
N GLN A 184 7.93 28.68 -13.37
CA GLN A 184 7.09 28.84 -12.18
C GLN A 184 5.94 27.83 -12.18
N LEU A 185 5.24 27.64 -13.32
CA LEU A 185 4.19 26.63 -13.44
C LEU A 185 4.71 25.23 -13.11
N MET A 186 5.85 24.83 -13.69
CA MET A 186 6.47 23.53 -13.42
C MET A 186 6.84 23.36 -11.94
N PHE A 187 7.35 24.42 -11.30
CA PHE A 187 7.71 24.40 -9.88
C PHE A 187 6.47 24.28 -8.98
N TYR A 188 5.47 25.16 -9.13
CA TYR A 188 4.27 25.16 -8.30
C TYR A 188 3.36 23.95 -8.57
N MET A 189 3.19 23.52 -9.84
CA MET A 189 2.48 22.28 -10.15
C MET A 189 3.26 21.04 -9.70
N GLY A 190 4.59 21.09 -9.74
CA GLY A 190 5.45 20.05 -9.19
C GLY A 190 5.26 19.89 -7.68
N LEU A 191 5.29 21.00 -6.93
CA LEU A 191 5.01 21.04 -5.50
C LEU A 191 3.57 20.58 -5.20
N LEU A 192 2.58 21.09 -5.92
CA LEU A 192 1.19 20.68 -5.75
C LEU A 192 0.99 19.18 -5.99
N LYS A 193 1.62 18.62 -7.03
CA LYS A 193 1.55 17.19 -7.33
C LYS A 193 2.15 16.31 -6.25
N THR A 194 3.21 16.75 -5.57
CA THR A 194 3.75 16.03 -4.40
C THR A 194 2.80 16.04 -3.21
N ILE A 195 1.85 16.98 -3.16
CA ILE A 195 0.91 17.20 -2.06
C ILE A 195 -0.50 16.68 -2.38
N ALA A 196 -0.87 16.50 -3.66
CA ALA A 196 -2.23 16.25 -4.14
C ALA A 196 -2.65 14.77 -4.26
N ASP A 197 -1.76 13.82 -4.03
CA ASP A 197 -2.10 12.38 -3.85
C ASP A 197 -3.15 12.05 -2.74
N PRO A 198 -3.55 12.96 -1.81
CA PRO A 198 -4.60 12.68 -0.81
C PRO A 198 -6.05 12.77 -1.30
N ALA A 199 -6.38 13.53 -2.35
CA ALA A 199 -7.80 13.82 -2.65
C ALA A 199 -8.62 12.57 -3.03
N ASP A 200 -8.04 11.66 -3.83
CA ASP A 200 -8.69 10.39 -4.17
C ASP A 200 -8.78 9.44 -2.97
N CYS A 201 -7.82 9.55 -2.03
CA CYS A 201 -7.78 8.71 -0.83
C CYS A 201 -8.82 9.14 0.22
N GLU A 202 -9.20 10.42 0.23
CA GLU A 202 -10.18 10.97 1.16
C GLU A 202 -11.62 10.61 0.80
N VAL A 203 -11.98 10.64 -0.49
CA VAL A 203 -13.30 10.17 -0.93
C VAL A 203 -13.48 8.70 -0.54
N CYS A 204 -12.43 7.90 -0.73
CA CYS A 204 -12.41 6.49 -0.36
C CYS A 204 -12.43 6.26 1.16
N SER A 205 -11.84 7.16 1.96
CA SER A 205 -11.92 7.10 3.43
C SER A 205 -13.34 7.41 3.93
N VAL A 206 -14.06 8.36 3.31
CA VAL A 206 -15.47 8.63 3.60
C VAL A 206 -16.36 7.47 3.22
N ILE A 207 -16.16 6.85 2.04
CA ILE A 207 -16.89 5.61 1.68
C ILE A 207 -16.64 4.52 2.73
N ARG A 208 -15.38 4.34 3.16
CA ARG A 208 -14.99 3.35 4.17
C ARG A 208 -15.73 3.60 5.49
N PHE A 209 -15.78 4.86 5.93
CA PHE A 209 -16.48 5.29 7.14
C PHE A 209 -17.99 5.06 7.06
N LEU A 210 -18.64 5.47 5.96
CA LEU A 210 -20.08 5.31 5.81
C LEU A 210 -20.48 3.83 5.65
N ASN A 211 -19.65 3.02 4.98
CA ASN A 211 -19.84 1.58 4.89
C ASN A 211 -19.73 0.89 6.26
N ALA A 212 -18.77 1.31 7.10
CA ALA A 212 -18.62 0.83 8.47
C ALA A 212 -19.86 1.12 9.35
N ASN A 213 -20.56 2.23 9.08
CA ASN A 213 -21.83 2.58 9.72
C ASN A 213 -23.06 1.86 9.10
N ASN A 214 -22.85 0.88 8.22
CA ASN A 214 -23.90 0.12 7.52
C ASN A 214 -24.84 1.00 6.68
N VAL A 215 -24.37 2.14 6.16
CA VAL A 215 -25.14 3.00 5.26
C VAL A 215 -25.30 2.33 3.89
N LYS A 216 -26.49 2.43 3.28
CA LYS A 216 -26.75 1.86 1.95
C LYS A 216 -25.92 2.57 0.87
N GLN A 217 -25.44 1.83 -0.12
CA GLN A 217 -24.59 2.33 -1.21
C GLN A 217 -25.13 3.58 -1.92
N ALA A 218 -26.44 3.63 -2.16
CA ALA A 218 -27.09 4.78 -2.80
C ALA A 218 -27.03 6.05 -1.92
N GLU A 219 -27.13 5.90 -0.60
CA GLU A 219 -27.04 7.02 0.35
C GLU A 219 -25.59 7.47 0.52
N ILE A 220 -24.63 6.55 0.45
CA ILE A 220 -23.19 6.89 0.41
C ILE A 220 -22.89 7.79 -0.79
N HIS A 221 -23.39 7.44 -1.98
CA HIS A 221 -23.21 8.29 -3.18
C HIS A 221 -23.86 9.67 -3.01
N ARG A 222 -25.08 9.72 -2.46
CA ARG A 222 -25.78 10.97 -2.20
C ARG A 222 -25.02 11.90 -1.26
N GLN A 223 -24.52 11.39 -0.14
CA GLN A 223 -23.73 12.15 0.83
C GLN A 223 -22.39 12.60 0.25
N LEU A 224 -21.76 11.77 -0.59
CA LEU A 224 -20.54 12.17 -1.28
C LEU A 224 -20.79 13.32 -2.26
N VAL A 225 -21.89 13.27 -3.02
CA VAL A 225 -22.26 14.37 -3.92
C VAL A 225 -22.60 15.65 -3.14
N GLU A 226 -23.24 15.52 -1.98
CA GLU A 226 -23.56 16.66 -1.10
C GLU A 226 -22.30 17.32 -0.52
N ILE A 227 -21.31 16.53 -0.09
CA ILE A 227 -20.09 17.04 0.56
C ILE A 227 -19.03 17.48 -0.47
N PHE A 228 -18.86 16.73 -1.56
CA PHE A 228 -17.75 16.88 -2.51
C PHE A 228 -18.18 17.39 -3.91
N GLY A 229 -19.49 17.49 -4.18
CA GLY A 229 -20.06 17.95 -5.46
C GLY A 229 -20.34 16.83 -6.48
N GLU A 230 -21.10 17.16 -7.53
CA GLU A 230 -21.63 16.18 -8.51
C GLU A 230 -20.55 15.39 -9.28
N ASN A 231 -19.34 15.93 -9.41
CA ASN A 231 -18.26 15.33 -10.21
C ASN A 231 -17.26 14.49 -9.38
N VAL A 232 -17.51 14.25 -8.09
CA VAL A 232 -16.55 13.57 -7.22
C VAL A 232 -16.25 12.15 -7.66
N MET A 233 -17.29 11.35 -7.93
CA MET A 233 -17.15 9.94 -8.25
C MET A 233 -18.48 9.37 -8.77
N THR A 234 -18.41 8.44 -9.72
CA THR A 234 -19.60 7.73 -10.21
C THR A 234 -20.12 6.72 -9.19
N ASP A 235 -21.44 6.55 -9.16
CA ASP A 235 -22.13 5.56 -8.33
C ASP A 235 -21.60 4.11 -8.56
N GLY A 236 -21.16 3.78 -9.78
CA GLY A 236 -20.48 2.51 -10.07
C GLY A 236 -19.15 2.32 -9.32
N MET A 237 -18.39 3.41 -9.14
CA MET A 237 -17.13 3.40 -8.42
C MET A 237 -17.35 3.33 -6.90
N VAL A 238 -18.40 3.98 -6.36
CA VAL A 238 -18.85 3.81 -4.96
C VAL A 238 -19.13 2.34 -4.68
N ARG A 239 -19.94 1.67 -5.53
CA ARG A 239 -20.26 0.25 -5.38
C ARG A 239 -19.01 -0.63 -5.41
N LYS A 240 -18.07 -0.33 -6.30
CA LYS A 240 -16.80 -1.05 -6.40
C LYS A 240 -16.00 -0.93 -5.10
N TRP A 241 -15.88 0.28 -4.56
CA TRP A 241 -15.21 0.52 -3.29
C TRP A 241 -15.90 -0.16 -2.11
N VAL A 242 -17.22 -0.06 -2.01
CA VAL A 242 -18.01 -0.73 -0.96
C VAL A 242 -17.80 -2.25 -1.02
N ARG A 243 -17.84 -2.86 -2.21
CA ARG A 243 -17.53 -4.30 -2.37
C ARG A 243 -16.13 -4.62 -1.88
N GLN A 244 -15.13 -3.84 -2.29
CA GLN A 244 -13.75 -4.07 -1.88
C GLN A 244 -13.54 -3.90 -0.38
N PHE A 245 -14.21 -2.93 0.26
CA PHE A 245 -14.17 -2.77 1.71
C PHE A 245 -14.84 -3.96 2.43
N ASN A 246 -15.94 -4.47 1.90
CA ASN A 246 -16.58 -5.70 2.41
C ASN A 246 -15.69 -6.93 2.21
N ASP A 247 -14.89 -6.97 1.15
CA ASP A 247 -13.86 -8.00 0.91
C ASP A 247 -12.60 -7.82 1.79
N GLY A 248 -12.63 -6.92 2.77
CA GLY A 248 -11.53 -6.67 3.71
C GLY A 248 -10.42 -5.77 3.14
N ARG A 249 -10.73 -4.89 2.18
CA ARG A 249 -9.89 -3.74 1.85
C ARG A 249 -9.94 -2.74 3.00
N THR A 250 -8.78 -2.26 3.40
CA THR A 250 -8.63 -1.20 4.40
C THR A 250 -8.01 0.02 3.73
N ASN A 251 -6.96 -0.14 2.93
CA ASN A 251 -6.33 0.96 2.22
C ASN A 251 -7.28 1.72 1.27
N VAL A 252 -7.23 3.06 1.35
CA VAL A 252 -8.08 4.02 0.64
C VAL A 252 -7.48 4.58 -0.66
N HIS A 253 -6.22 4.29 -0.96
CA HIS A 253 -5.54 4.74 -2.17
C HIS A 253 -5.83 3.81 -3.34
N ASP A 254 -5.96 4.35 -4.55
CA ASP A 254 -6.16 3.56 -5.75
C ASP A 254 -5.02 2.55 -5.99
N GLU A 255 -5.39 1.35 -6.46
CA GLU A 255 -4.39 0.34 -6.78
C GLU A 255 -3.69 0.70 -8.09
N ALA A 256 -2.35 0.63 -8.11
CA ALA A 256 -1.63 0.61 -9.37
C ALA A 256 -2.22 -0.51 -10.24
N ARG A 257 -2.77 -0.15 -11.41
CA ARG A 257 -3.42 -1.08 -12.33
C ARG A 257 -2.56 -2.34 -12.46
N SER A 258 -3.09 -3.48 -12.01
CA SER A 258 -2.54 -4.75 -12.44
C SER A 258 -2.64 -4.75 -13.95
N GLY A 259 -1.50 -4.85 -14.63
CA GLY A 259 -1.48 -5.01 -16.08
C GLY A 259 -2.42 -6.14 -16.48
N ARG A 260 -2.87 -6.11 -17.73
CA ARG A 260 -3.81 -7.08 -18.30
C ARG A 260 -3.43 -8.51 -17.84
N PRO A 261 -4.31 -9.23 -17.12
CA PRO A 261 -4.03 -10.62 -16.78
C PRO A 261 -3.75 -11.36 -18.07
N SER A 262 -2.57 -11.96 -18.22
CA SER A 262 -2.33 -12.85 -19.36
C SER A 262 -3.30 -14.01 -19.20
N VAL A 263 -4.20 -14.19 -20.18
CA VAL A 263 -5.29 -15.19 -20.22
C VAL A 263 -4.73 -16.62 -20.38
N VAL A 264 -3.59 -16.92 -19.78
CA VAL A 264 -2.92 -18.20 -19.95
C VAL A 264 -3.03 -18.97 -18.65
N ASN A 265 -3.87 -20.00 -18.69
CA ASN A 265 -4.14 -20.93 -17.60
C ASN A 265 -2.84 -21.68 -17.21
N ASP A 266 -2.53 -21.81 -15.92
CA ASP A 266 -1.30 -22.44 -15.42
C ASP A 266 -1.15 -23.90 -15.90
N GLY A 267 -2.27 -24.60 -16.11
CA GLY A 267 -2.29 -25.95 -16.68
C GLY A 267 -1.80 -26.04 -18.13
N LEU A 268 -1.96 -24.97 -18.93
CA LEU A 268 -1.45 -24.92 -20.30
C LEU A 268 0.08 -24.71 -20.31
N PHE A 269 0.60 -23.93 -19.36
CA PHE A 269 2.04 -23.73 -19.20
C PHE A 269 2.76 -24.99 -18.71
N ALA A 270 2.14 -25.80 -17.87
CA ALA A 270 2.70 -27.08 -17.44
C ALA A 270 2.99 -27.99 -18.65
N LYS A 271 2.06 -28.04 -19.62
CA LYS A 271 2.22 -28.81 -20.87
C LYS A 271 3.33 -28.26 -21.76
N VAL A 272 3.45 -26.94 -21.87
CA VAL A 272 4.55 -26.28 -22.60
C VAL A 272 5.90 -26.64 -21.97
N ASN A 273 6.01 -26.59 -20.63
CA ASN A 273 7.24 -26.92 -19.90
C ASN A 273 7.61 -28.40 -20.05
N GLU A 274 6.64 -29.31 -20.00
CA GLU A 274 6.86 -30.75 -20.22
C GLU A 274 7.41 -31.02 -21.63
N LYS A 275 6.87 -30.33 -22.64
CA LYS A 275 7.32 -30.47 -24.02
C LYS A 275 8.73 -29.94 -24.25
N ILE A 276 9.07 -28.79 -23.64
CA ILE A 276 10.44 -28.24 -23.65
C ILE A 276 11.43 -29.19 -22.97
N ARG A 277 11.02 -29.87 -21.89
CA ARG A 277 11.85 -30.88 -21.21
C ARG A 277 12.08 -32.13 -22.05
N HIS A 278 11.07 -32.57 -22.79
CA HIS A 278 11.16 -33.78 -23.61
C HIS A 278 12.09 -33.59 -24.82
N ASN A 279 12.18 -32.38 -25.37
CA ASN A 279 13.05 -32.10 -26.51
C ASN A 279 13.77 -30.75 -26.36
N ARG A 280 15.06 -30.83 -26.03
CA ARG A 280 15.95 -29.66 -25.85
C ARG A 280 16.21 -28.83 -27.11
N ARG A 281 15.70 -29.22 -28.29
CA ARG A 281 15.90 -28.52 -29.57
C ARG A 281 14.69 -27.70 -30.04
N PHE A 282 13.66 -27.50 -29.21
CA PHE A 282 12.50 -26.70 -29.60
C PHE A 282 12.84 -25.22 -29.76
N THR A 283 12.48 -24.62 -30.90
CA THR A 283 12.47 -23.17 -31.09
C THR A 283 11.12 -22.59 -30.72
N ILE A 284 11.08 -21.32 -30.25
CA ILE A 284 9.83 -20.61 -29.90
C ILE A 284 8.78 -20.67 -31.02
N ARG A 285 9.19 -20.72 -32.30
CA ARG A 285 8.27 -20.90 -33.45
C ARG A 285 7.52 -22.24 -33.40
N MET A 286 8.23 -23.35 -33.21
CA MET A 286 7.62 -24.69 -33.14
C MET A 286 6.65 -24.82 -31.97
N ILE A 287 6.92 -24.14 -30.85
CA ILE A 287 6.00 -24.11 -29.71
C ILE A 287 4.75 -23.27 -30.02
N CYS A 288 4.88 -22.18 -30.79
CA CYS A 288 3.71 -21.43 -31.26
C CYS A 288 2.84 -22.27 -32.22
N ASP A 289 3.46 -23.10 -33.05
CA ASP A 289 2.74 -23.97 -33.99
C ASP A 289 1.94 -25.07 -33.27
N GLU A 290 2.49 -25.64 -32.18
CA GLU A 290 1.77 -26.62 -31.35
C GLU A 290 0.71 -25.99 -30.44
N PHE A 291 0.87 -24.71 -30.07
CA PHE A 291 -0.03 -23.98 -29.17
C PHE A 291 -0.54 -22.68 -29.79
N PRO A 292 -1.40 -22.74 -30.83
CA PRO A 292 -1.89 -21.55 -31.53
C PRO A 292 -2.73 -20.63 -30.64
N GLN A 293 -3.26 -21.13 -29.52
CA GLN A 293 -3.98 -20.32 -28.54
C GLN A 293 -3.10 -19.35 -27.73
N ILE A 294 -1.76 -19.43 -27.82
CA ILE A 294 -0.84 -18.54 -27.09
C ILE A 294 -0.10 -17.63 -28.09
N SER A 295 -0.16 -16.32 -27.88
CA SER A 295 0.63 -15.39 -28.69
C SER A 295 2.14 -15.58 -28.46
N LYS A 296 2.94 -15.44 -29.52
CA LYS A 296 4.39 -15.57 -29.49
C LYS A 296 5.07 -14.70 -28.43
N THR A 297 4.56 -13.48 -28.21
CA THR A 297 5.10 -12.52 -27.24
C THR A 297 4.89 -13.01 -25.80
N VAL A 298 3.68 -13.50 -25.50
CA VAL A 298 3.34 -14.04 -24.17
C VAL A 298 4.13 -15.32 -23.90
N LEU A 299 4.34 -16.16 -24.91
CA LEU A 299 5.16 -17.35 -24.81
C LEU A 299 6.62 -17.00 -24.50
N HIS A 300 7.20 -16.03 -25.22
CA HIS A 300 8.58 -15.58 -25.01
C HIS A 300 8.79 -15.01 -23.61
N GLU A 301 7.89 -14.13 -23.15
CA GLU A 301 7.98 -13.51 -21.84
C GLU A 301 7.90 -14.55 -20.71
N ASN A 302 6.96 -15.48 -20.78
CA ASN A 302 6.77 -16.47 -19.72
C ASN A 302 7.88 -17.54 -19.71
N VAL A 303 8.36 -17.96 -20.88
CA VAL A 303 9.47 -18.92 -20.98
C VAL A 303 10.77 -18.30 -20.44
N THR A 304 11.00 -17.02 -20.71
CA THR A 304 12.18 -16.31 -20.22
C THR A 304 12.07 -15.95 -18.74
N ASN A 305 10.93 -15.39 -18.31
CA ASN A 305 10.76 -14.83 -16.97
C ASN A 305 10.26 -15.85 -15.94
N ARG A 306 9.37 -16.79 -16.31
CA ARG A 306 8.82 -17.80 -15.37
C ARG A 306 9.60 -19.12 -15.39
N LEU A 307 10.04 -19.58 -16.57
CA LEU A 307 10.76 -20.85 -16.71
C LEU A 307 12.29 -20.70 -16.79
N ASN A 308 12.80 -19.46 -16.88
CA ASN A 308 14.22 -19.11 -16.80
C ASN A 308 15.09 -19.73 -17.90
N TYR A 309 14.50 -20.07 -19.06
CA TYR A 309 15.25 -20.54 -20.23
C TYR A 309 15.84 -19.35 -20.98
N ARG A 310 17.17 -19.24 -21.03
CA ARG A 310 17.87 -18.12 -21.69
C ARG A 310 18.09 -18.31 -23.20
N LYS A 311 17.89 -19.53 -23.73
CA LYS A 311 18.05 -19.87 -25.15
C LYS A 311 17.06 -20.96 -25.55
N LEU A 312 16.11 -20.60 -26.41
CA LEU A 312 15.17 -21.47 -27.13
C LEU A 312 15.03 -20.96 -28.57
#